data_AF-D8Q9Z8-F1
#
_entry.id   AF-D8Q9Z8-F1
#
_cell.length_a   1.000
_cell.length_b   1.000
_cell.length_c   1.000
_cell.angle_alpha   90.00
_cell.angle_beta   90.00
_cell.angle_gamma   90.00
#
_symmetry.space_group_name_H-M   'P 1'
#
loop_
_entity.id
_entity.type
_entity.pdbx_description
1 polymer ?
#
loop_
_entity_poly.entity_id
_entity_poly.type
_entity_poly.pdbx_seq_one_letter_code
_entity_poly.pdbx_strand_id
1 'polypeptide(L)'
;MYELTNQTREVDLCNLFMNIKLDSDHVHAKRGTARPLDDVVMSDAETEQSDADSDCSAHGATDNACSQSPPLHGCAFLQVVQQQLQNYATTNGEYLEAIFTHRQMYMLSPSAHAECAHAFTELAGALEQRAWRADRDADAEAVAAFRHESWLMG
;
A
#
# COMPACT_ATOMS: atom_id res chain seq x y z
N MET A 1 -4.46 42.46 -17.06
CA MET A 1 -3.04 42.05 -16.94
C MET A 1 -3.02 40.85 -16.00
N TYR A 2 -2.64 39.69 -16.53
CA TYR A 2 -2.65 38.40 -15.82
C TYR A 2 -1.23 38.07 -15.38
N GLU A 3 -1.01 37.84 -14.09
CA GLU A 3 0.12 37.06 -13.58
C GLU A 3 -0.37 36.21 -12.41
N LEU A 4 -0.70 34.95 -12.70
CA LEU A 4 -0.85 33.90 -11.69
C LEU A 4 0.45 33.09 -11.70
N THR A 5 1.32 33.38 -10.74
CA THR A 5 2.54 32.61 -10.48
C THR A 5 2.16 31.22 -10.01
N ASN A 6 2.16 30.26 -10.93
CA ASN A 6 1.95 28.85 -10.61
C ASN A 6 3.27 28.27 -10.11
N GLN A 7 3.49 28.39 -8.80
CA GLN A 7 4.69 27.89 -8.15
C GLN A 7 4.57 26.38 -7.94
N THR A 8 4.96 25.62 -8.97
CA THR A 8 5.16 24.17 -8.88
C THR A 8 6.25 23.90 -7.84
N ARG A 9 5.88 23.27 -6.73
CA ARG A 9 6.84 22.77 -5.73
C ARG A 9 7.48 21.53 -6.34
N GLU A 10 8.62 21.71 -6.99
CA GLU A 10 9.47 20.63 -7.46
C GLU A 10 9.93 19.83 -6.25
N VAL A 11 9.45 18.60 -6.12
CA VAL A 11 9.83 17.70 -5.04
C VAL A 11 11.20 17.14 -5.38
N ASP A 12 12.21 17.48 -4.58
CA ASP A 12 13.57 16.97 -4.75
C ASP A 12 13.64 15.49 -4.36
N LEU A 13 13.42 14.63 -5.35
CA LEU A 13 13.46 13.18 -5.22
C LEU A 13 14.84 12.69 -4.73
N CYS A 14 15.93 13.41 -5.04
CA CYS A 14 17.27 13.04 -4.58
C CYS A 14 17.39 13.14 -3.05
N ASN A 15 16.76 14.16 -2.44
CA ASN A 15 16.71 14.29 -0.99
C ASN A 15 15.87 13.19 -0.32
N LEU A 16 14.82 12.70 -0.98
CA LEU A 16 14.01 11.60 -0.44
C LEU A 16 14.79 10.28 -0.41
N PHE A 17 15.52 9.96 -1.49
CA PHE A 17 16.32 8.74 -1.58
C PHE A 17 17.47 8.69 -0.57
N MET A 18 18.09 9.83 -0.26
CA MET A 18 19.22 9.88 0.69
C MET A 18 18.82 9.66 2.16
N ASN A 19 17.53 9.79 2.50
CA ASN A 19 17.04 9.72 3.88
C ASN A 19 16.40 8.37 4.26
N ILE A 20 16.26 7.43 3.32
CA ILE A 20 15.75 6.09 3.63
C ILE A 20 16.89 5.24 4.23
N LYS A 21 17.00 5.24 5.56
CA LYS A 21 17.77 4.22 6.29
C LYS A 21 16.92 2.97 6.43
N LEU A 22 17.35 1.88 5.79
CA LEU A 22 16.77 0.54 6.00
C LEU A 22 17.40 -0.05 7.26
N ASP A 23 16.65 -0.12 8.37
CA ASP A 23 17.02 -1.01 9.47
C ASP A 23 16.66 -2.45 9.06
N SER A 24 17.68 -3.30 9.00
CA SER A 24 17.57 -4.68 8.56
C SER A 24 17.76 -5.59 9.77
N ASP A 25 16.68 -5.87 10.47
CA ASP A 25 16.69 -6.88 11.53
C ASP A 25 16.44 -8.27 10.92
N HIS A 26 17.52 -9.03 10.86
CA HIS A 26 17.52 -10.46 10.54
C HIS A 26 16.79 -11.24 11.63
N VAL A 27 15.65 -11.86 11.30
CA VAL A 27 15.08 -12.94 12.11
C VAL A 27 15.31 -14.29 11.43
N HIS A 28 15.97 -15.16 12.21
CA HIS A 28 16.47 -16.47 11.88
C HIS A 28 15.41 -17.48 11.41
N ALA A 29 15.87 -18.31 10.48
CA ALA A 29 15.27 -19.54 9.99
C ALA A 29 14.74 -20.50 11.06
N LYS A 30 13.72 -21.29 10.69
CA LYS A 30 13.63 -22.71 11.05
C LYS A 30 12.85 -23.52 10.02
N ARG A 31 13.60 -24.38 9.34
CA ARG A 31 13.19 -25.50 8.49
C ARG A 31 12.72 -26.65 9.40
N GLY A 32 11.53 -27.19 9.18
CA GLY A 32 11.03 -28.41 9.82
C GLY A 32 10.10 -29.16 8.87
N THR A 33 10.59 -30.18 8.16
CA THR A 33 10.47 -31.62 8.48
C THR A 33 9.09 -32.22 8.17
N ALA A 34 9.10 -33.13 7.19
CA ALA A 34 8.03 -34.02 6.79
C ALA A 34 7.43 -34.81 7.97
N ARG A 35 6.14 -35.14 7.90
CA ARG A 35 5.49 -36.11 8.79
C ARG A 35 4.90 -37.27 7.96
N PRO A 36 5.06 -38.53 8.42
CA PRO A 36 4.38 -39.70 7.87
C PRO A 36 2.98 -39.90 8.47
N LEU A 37 2.22 -40.77 7.79
CA LEU A 37 0.85 -41.21 8.05
C LEU A 37 0.67 -41.86 9.42
N ASP A 38 -0.49 -41.63 10.06
CA ASP A 38 -1.17 -42.63 10.89
C ASP A 38 -2.70 -42.41 10.84
N ASP A 39 -3.38 -43.53 10.89
CA ASP A 39 -4.81 -43.78 10.69
C ASP A 39 -5.48 -44.03 12.07
N VAL A 40 -6.83 -43.97 12.13
CA VAL A 40 -7.71 -44.45 13.24
C VAL A 40 -7.91 -43.51 14.47
N VAL A 41 -9.11 -42.94 14.65
CA VAL A 41 -10.25 -43.50 15.43
C VAL A 41 -11.36 -42.45 15.64
N MET A 42 -12.60 -42.83 15.35
CA MET A 42 -13.82 -42.11 15.77
C MET A 42 -14.23 -42.58 17.17
N SER A 43 -14.58 -41.67 18.08
CA SER A 43 -15.50 -41.90 19.21
C SER A 43 -15.97 -40.58 19.81
N ASP A 44 -17.30 -40.45 19.97
CA ASP A 44 -18.03 -39.34 20.60
C ASP A 44 -17.85 -39.31 22.13
N ALA A 45 -17.83 -38.10 22.71
CA ALA A 45 -18.28 -37.85 24.07
C ALA A 45 -18.58 -36.34 24.28
N GLU A 46 -19.83 -36.06 24.62
CA GLU A 46 -20.34 -34.78 25.13
C GLU A 46 -19.83 -34.50 26.55
N THR A 47 -19.94 -33.24 27.00
CA THR A 47 -20.25 -32.77 28.38
C THR A 47 -19.48 -31.50 28.78
N GLU A 48 -20.24 -30.39 28.75
CA GLU A 48 -20.37 -29.29 29.73
C GLU A 48 -19.23 -28.28 30.04
N GLN A 49 -19.57 -27.02 29.70
CA GLN A 49 -19.53 -25.79 30.50
C GLN A 49 -18.44 -25.60 31.58
N SER A 50 -17.70 -24.51 31.44
CA SER A 50 -17.35 -23.63 32.56
C SER A 50 -17.18 -22.20 32.08
N ASP A 51 -18.04 -21.33 32.60
CA ASP A 51 -17.89 -19.88 32.61
C ASP A 51 -16.73 -19.51 33.54
N ALA A 52 -15.80 -18.68 33.05
CA ALA A 52 -14.88 -17.95 33.90
C ALA A 52 -14.64 -16.58 33.27
N ASP A 53 -15.23 -15.57 33.90
CA ASP A 53 -14.99 -14.15 33.69
C ASP A 53 -13.49 -13.84 33.67
N SER A 54 -13.03 -13.14 32.63
CA SER A 54 -11.77 -12.41 32.70
C SER A 54 -12.00 -10.99 32.22
N ASP A 55 -12.38 -10.17 33.18
CA ASP A 55 -12.55 -8.74 33.05
C ASP A 55 -11.20 -8.02 33.19
N CYS A 56 -11.16 -6.85 32.55
CA CYS A 56 -10.22 -5.72 32.71
C CYS A 56 -8.74 -5.83 32.27
N SER A 57 -8.44 -5.14 31.17
CA SER A 57 -7.42 -4.08 31.19
C SER A 57 -7.84 -2.95 30.25
N ALA A 58 -8.63 -2.04 30.82
CA ALA A 58 -8.76 -0.68 30.31
C ALA A 58 -7.43 0.04 30.55
N HIS A 59 -6.57 0.08 29.53
CA HIS A 59 -5.60 1.16 29.40
C HIS A 59 -6.10 2.10 28.31
N GLY A 60 -6.77 3.16 28.78
CA GLY A 60 -6.98 4.34 27.97
C GLY A 60 -5.64 4.87 27.52
N ALA A 61 -5.30 4.62 26.26
CA ALA A 61 -4.47 5.53 25.51
C ALA A 61 -5.43 6.58 24.92
N THR A 62 -5.68 7.62 25.71
CA THR A 62 -6.05 8.92 25.16
C THR A 62 -4.86 9.45 24.39
N ASP A 63 -4.62 8.92 23.20
CA ASP A 63 -3.71 9.53 22.25
C ASP A 63 -4.48 9.81 20.98
N ASN A 64 -4.92 11.07 20.93
CA ASN A 64 -5.20 11.82 19.72
C ASN A 64 -6.11 11.11 18.72
N ALA A 65 -7.37 11.55 18.65
CA ALA A 65 -8.08 11.62 17.38
C ALA A 65 -7.33 12.61 16.45
N CYS A 66 -6.10 12.25 16.06
CA CYS A 66 -5.40 12.82 14.95
C CYS A 66 -6.24 12.41 13.75
N SER A 67 -6.80 13.37 13.03
CA SER A 67 -7.57 13.18 11.80
C SER A 67 -6.95 12.06 10.97
N GLN A 68 -7.48 10.84 11.09
CA GLN A 68 -6.88 9.65 10.49
C GLN A 68 -7.17 9.75 9.00
N SER A 69 -6.24 10.33 8.24
CA SER A 69 -6.15 10.05 6.82
C SER A 69 -6.05 8.53 6.68
N PRO A 70 -6.75 7.91 5.71
CA PRO A 70 -6.71 6.46 5.53
C PRO A 70 -5.26 5.95 5.50
N PRO A 71 -4.97 4.78 6.09
CA PRO A 71 -3.65 4.19 5.98
C PRO A 71 -3.26 4.04 4.51
N LEU A 72 -2.14 4.65 4.13
CA LEU A 72 -1.60 4.58 2.78
C LEU A 72 -0.78 3.30 2.66
N HIS A 73 -0.97 2.56 1.58
CA HIS A 73 -0.31 1.28 1.34
C HIS A 73 0.77 1.40 0.27
N GLY A 74 1.70 0.44 0.26
CA GLY A 74 2.77 0.34 -0.73
C GLY A 74 4.05 1.05 -0.32
N CYS A 75 5.03 1.07 -1.22
CA CYS A 75 6.32 1.70 -0.96
C CYS A 75 6.17 3.22 -0.81
N ALA A 76 7.15 3.86 -0.16
CA ALA A 76 7.14 5.30 0.11
C ALA A 76 6.84 6.15 -1.13
N PHE A 77 7.34 5.74 -2.31
CA PHE A 77 7.03 6.40 -3.57
C PHE A 77 5.53 6.38 -3.92
N LEU A 78 4.88 5.21 -3.86
CA LEU A 78 3.44 5.10 -4.15
C LEU A 78 2.58 5.84 -3.12
N GLN A 79 3.02 5.90 -1.85
CA GLN A 79 2.33 6.70 -0.83
C GLN A 79 2.33 8.19 -1.19
N VAL A 80 3.44 8.73 -1.73
CA VAL A 80 3.49 10.11 -2.22
C VAL A 80 2.54 10.31 -3.42
N VAL A 81 2.51 9.35 -4.36
CA VAL A 81 1.58 9.40 -5.51
C VAL A 81 0.12 9.42 -5.03
N GLN A 82 -0.24 8.60 -4.04
CA GLN A 82 -1.59 8.57 -3.45
C GLN A 82 -1.98 9.93 -2.82
N GLN A 83 -1.05 10.61 -2.15
CA GLN A 83 -1.31 11.92 -1.54
C GLN A 83 -1.53 13.02 -2.58
N GLN A 84 -0.84 12.93 -3.72
CA GLN A 84 -0.93 13.92 -4.80
C GLN A 84 -2.06 13.63 -5.78
N LEU A 85 -2.72 12.49 -5.62
CA LEU A 85 -3.64 11.93 -6.60
C LEU A 85 -4.77 12.89 -7.02
N GLN A 86 -5.26 13.71 -6.09
CA GLN A 86 -6.31 14.70 -6.39
C GLN A 86 -5.85 15.82 -7.33
N ASN A 87 -4.56 16.13 -7.38
CA ASN A 87 -3.99 17.15 -8.28
C ASN A 87 -3.19 16.53 -9.43
N TYR A 88 -3.20 15.21 -9.54
CA TYR A 88 -2.47 14.45 -10.54
C TYR A 88 -3.12 14.60 -11.91
N ALA A 89 -2.34 15.00 -12.92
CA ALA A 89 -2.80 15.06 -14.30
C ALA A 89 -2.51 13.72 -14.99
N THR A 90 -3.40 13.27 -15.87
CA THR A 90 -3.20 12.02 -16.61
C THR A 90 -3.00 12.24 -18.11
N THR A 91 -3.41 13.40 -18.64
CA THR A 91 -3.35 13.74 -20.07
C THR A 91 -1.95 13.69 -20.70
N ASN A 92 -0.88 13.89 -19.91
CA ASN A 92 0.50 13.88 -20.41
C ASN A 92 1.28 12.59 -20.09
N GLY A 93 0.60 11.54 -19.62
CA GLY A 93 1.26 10.29 -19.27
C GLY A 93 2.06 10.34 -17.96
N GLU A 94 1.81 11.30 -17.06
CA GLU A 94 2.48 11.36 -15.75
C GLU A 94 2.31 10.04 -14.98
N TYR A 95 1.17 9.35 -15.14
CA TYR A 95 0.95 8.03 -14.53
C TYR A 95 1.93 6.96 -15.03
N LEU A 96 2.40 7.04 -16.28
CA LEU A 96 3.40 6.12 -16.82
C LEU A 96 4.78 6.34 -16.18
N GLU A 97 5.14 7.60 -15.92
CA GLU A 97 6.38 7.91 -15.20
C GLU A 97 6.35 7.32 -13.79
N ALA A 98 5.20 7.39 -13.10
CA ALA A 98 5.03 6.74 -11.81
C ALA A 98 5.20 5.22 -11.90
N ILE A 99 4.62 4.57 -12.92
CA ILE A 99 4.78 3.13 -13.15
C ILE A 99 6.25 2.77 -13.41
N PHE A 100 6.93 3.48 -14.29
CA PHE A 100 8.32 3.18 -14.63
C PHE A 100 9.28 3.46 -13.48
N THR A 101 9.06 4.52 -12.71
CA THR A 101 9.84 4.84 -11.52
C THR A 101 9.64 3.77 -10.45
N HIS A 102 8.40 3.37 -10.19
CA HIS A 102 8.09 2.27 -9.29
C HIS A 102 8.77 0.97 -9.72
N ARG A 103 8.72 0.60 -11.01
CA ARG A 103 9.39 -0.61 -11.53
C ARG A 103 10.90 -0.55 -11.34
N GLN A 104 11.53 0.60 -11.53
CA GLN A 104 12.96 0.77 -11.27
C GLN A 104 13.30 0.50 -9.80
N MET A 105 12.52 1.07 -8.87
CA MET A 105 12.69 0.83 -7.43
C MET A 105 12.43 -0.64 -7.06
N TYR A 106 11.42 -1.26 -7.67
CA TYR A 106 11.08 -2.66 -7.47
C TYR A 106 12.24 -3.59 -7.85
N MET A 107 12.92 -3.34 -8.97
CA MET A 107 14.08 -4.14 -9.40
C MET A 107 15.25 -4.07 -8.42
N LEU A 108 15.40 -2.96 -7.67
CA LEU A 108 16.47 -2.79 -6.68
C LEU A 108 16.16 -3.53 -5.37
N SER A 109 14.90 -3.59 -4.96
CA SER A 109 14.49 -4.26 -3.72
C SER A 109 13.04 -4.77 -3.78
N PRO A 110 12.80 -5.97 -4.35
CA PRO A 110 11.44 -6.52 -4.46
C PRO A 110 10.76 -6.71 -3.10
N SER A 111 11.51 -7.07 -2.06
CA SER A 111 10.97 -7.29 -0.71
C SER A 111 10.38 -6.03 -0.07
N ALA A 112 10.83 -4.83 -0.49
CA ALA A 112 10.31 -3.56 0.00
C ALA A 112 8.96 -3.16 -0.63
N HIS A 113 8.41 -3.97 -1.54
CA HIS A 113 7.23 -3.64 -2.34
C HIS A 113 6.06 -4.63 -2.15
N ALA A 114 6.03 -5.36 -1.03
CA ALA A 114 5.01 -6.37 -0.73
C ALA A 114 3.56 -5.83 -0.75
N GLU A 115 3.36 -4.56 -0.39
CA GLU A 115 2.04 -3.93 -0.36
C GLU A 115 1.74 -3.09 -1.62
N CYS A 116 2.64 -3.06 -2.61
CA CYS A 116 2.46 -2.22 -3.80
C CYS A 116 1.31 -2.69 -4.70
N ALA A 117 1.00 -4.00 -4.71
CA ALA A 117 -0.16 -4.51 -5.44
C ALA A 117 -1.48 -3.90 -4.91
N HIS A 118 -1.62 -3.80 -3.58
CA HIS A 118 -2.78 -3.16 -2.95
C HIS A 118 -2.79 -1.66 -3.23
N ALA A 119 -1.63 -0.99 -3.10
CA ALA A 119 -1.47 0.43 -3.40
C ALA A 119 -1.92 0.82 -4.81
N PHE A 120 -1.57 0.01 -5.83
CA PHE A 120 -2.02 0.23 -7.20
C PHE A 120 -3.51 0.01 -7.38
N THR A 121 -4.09 -0.95 -6.68
CA THR A 121 -5.54 -1.18 -6.70
C THR A 121 -6.29 0.03 -6.14
N GLU A 122 -5.80 0.59 -5.03
CA GLU A 122 -6.36 1.82 -4.44
C GLU A 122 -6.22 3.03 -5.37
N LEU A 123 -5.05 3.20 -6.01
CA LEU A 123 -4.82 4.26 -7.00
C LEU A 123 -5.81 4.16 -8.17
N ALA A 124 -6.02 2.95 -8.70
CA ALA A 124 -7.00 2.70 -9.76
C ALA A 124 -8.42 3.03 -9.28
N GLY A 125 -8.84 2.57 -8.10
CA GLY A 125 -10.16 2.86 -7.55
C GLY A 125 -10.40 4.36 -7.34
N ALA A 126 -9.38 5.10 -6.87
CA ALA A 126 -9.48 6.54 -6.67
C ALA A 126 -9.42 7.35 -7.98
N LEU A 127 -8.84 6.83 -9.06
CA LEU A 127 -9.00 7.39 -10.40
C LEU A 127 -10.40 7.13 -10.96
N GLU A 128 -10.96 5.93 -10.79
CA GLU A 128 -12.30 5.59 -11.29
C GLU A 128 -13.41 6.45 -10.68
N GLN A 129 -13.28 6.80 -9.40
CA GLN A 129 -14.27 7.61 -8.68
C GLN A 129 -14.12 9.11 -8.93
N ARG A 130 -13.13 9.51 -9.73
CA ARG A 130 -12.74 10.91 -9.87
C ARG A 130 -13.65 11.66 -10.83
N ALA A 131 -14.01 12.89 -10.46
CA ALA A 131 -14.75 13.77 -11.36
C ALA A 131 -13.91 14.13 -12.59
N TRP A 132 -14.56 14.08 -13.75
CA TRP A 132 -13.97 14.43 -15.04
C TRP A 132 -13.38 15.85 -15.04
N ARG A 133 -12.22 16.00 -15.68
CA ARG A 133 -11.59 17.28 -16.04
C ARG A 133 -10.76 17.10 -17.31
N ALA A 134 -10.44 18.19 -18.00
CA ALA A 134 -9.65 18.16 -19.23
C ALA A 134 -8.19 17.69 -19.05
N ASP A 135 -7.59 17.93 -17.89
CA ASP A 135 -6.25 17.44 -17.48
C ASP A 135 -6.26 15.96 -17.02
N ARG A 136 -7.43 15.32 -17.07
CA ARG A 136 -7.70 13.96 -16.58
C ARG A 136 -8.34 13.05 -17.63
N ASP A 137 -8.19 13.40 -18.92
CA ASP A 137 -8.85 12.67 -20.01
C ASP A 137 -8.36 11.22 -20.13
N ALA A 138 -7.13 10.96 -19.64
CA ALA A 138 -6.52 9.63 -19.63
C ALA A 138 -6.71 8.87 -18.30
N ASP A 139 -7.63 9.28 -17.41
CA ASP A 139 -7.88 8.57 -16.14
C ASP A 139 -8.24 7.10 -16.39
N ALA A 140 -9.02 6.80 -17.44
CA ALA A 140 -9.37 5.42 -17.80
C ALA A 140 -8.15 4.58 -18.21
N GLU A 141 -7.20 5.16 -18.93
CA GLU A 141 -5.96 4.50 -19.34
C GLU A 141 -5.04 4.28 -18.14
N ALA A 142 -4.94 5.27 -17.25
CA ALA A 142 -4.20 5.19 -16.01
C ALA A 142 -4.75 4.11 -15.07
N VAL A 143 -6.08 3.99 -14.96
CA VAL A 143 -6.77 2.92 -14.22
C VAL A 143 -6.37 1.55 -14.76
N ALA A 144 -6.47 1.36 -16.08
CA ALA A 144 -6.11 0.08 -16.69
C ALA A 144 -4.63 -0.27 -16.45
N ALA A 145 -3.74 0.72 -16.56
CA ALA A 145 -2.32 0.55 -16.32
C ALA A 145 -2.03 0.18 -14.86
N PHE A 146 -2.61 0.86 -13.88
CA PHE A 146 -2.40 0.52 -12.47
C PHE A 146 -2.99 -0.83 -12.08
N ARG A 147 -4.16 -1.21 -12.62
CA ARG A 147 -4.71 -2.55 -12.43
C ARG A 147 -3.76 -3.62 -12.99
N HIS A 148 -3.17 -3.38 -14.15
CA HIS A 148 -2.17 -4.26 -14.72
C HIS A 148 -0.92 -4.37 -13.84
N GLU A 149 -0.40 -3.26 -13.30
CA GLU A 149 0.73 -3.31 -12.36
C GLU A 149 0.39 -4.07 -11.07
N SER A 150 -0.84 -3.91 -10.54
CA SER A 150 -1.27 -4.65 -9.36
C SER A 150 -1.26 -6.16 -9.60
N TRP A 151 -1.70 -6.60 -10.79
CA TRP A 151 -1.73 -8.00 -11.18
C TRP A 151 -0.32 -8.58 -11.38
N LEU A 152 0.64 -7.79 -11.87
CA LEU A 152 2.02 -8.25 -12.04
C LEU A 152 2.74 -8.52 -10.72
N MET A 153 2.25 -7.96 -9.60
CA MET A 153 2.90 -8.04 -8.29
C MET A 153 2.14 -8.85 -7.24
N GLY A 154 0.89 -9.21 -7.51
CA GLY A 154 0.07 -10.08 -6.66
C GLY A 154 0.26 -11.55 -6.99
#